data_AF-A0A366B3I9-F1
#
_entry.id   AF-A0A366B3I9-F1
#
_cell.length_a   1.000
_cell.length_b   1.000
_cell.length_c   1.000
_cell.angle_alpha   90.00
_cell.angle_beta   90.00
_cell.angle_gamma   90.00
#
_symmetry.space_group_name_H-M   'P 1'
#
loop_
_entity.id
_entity.type
_entity.pdbx_description
1 polymer ?
#
loop_
_entity_poly.entity_id
_entity_poly.type
_entity_poly.pdbx_seq_one_letter_code
_entity_poly.pdbx_strand_id
1 'polypeptide(L)'
;MKKNRLLLILTTIGLISCNQGSTSFSGTVGKETLISTKIDKSQKPSAKHNKNNFYTKYEYNQSDCTSLIIQNSFPKSGINYTDPNGKKYIYAVFWTQIINNTVNPIELTIDFPLDSFEIPSSSGNFMKLLVPSDTMTIDKEPMNDYGLKIKYFLDNNRYKSSSLKRTIKPKSSTAFYVVPLSNRGVRGTLRAGFSLKGQNLFYSVNNKEILSGKIDLPAPQSLLLKK
;
A
#
# COMPACT_ATOMS: atom_id res chain seq x y z
N MET A 1 -36.55 -65.52 0.34
CA MET A 1 -37.29 -64.34 -0.16
C MET A 1 -36.54 -63.08 0.28
N LYS A 2 -36.07 -62.30 -0.70
CA LYS A 2 -35.31 -61.05 -0.52
C LYS A 2 -36.23 -59.95 0.03
N LYS A 3 -35.77 -59.17 1.02
CA LYS A 3 -36.31 -57.81 1.26
C LYS A 3 -35.16 -56.84 1.52
N ASN A 4 -35.21 -55.77 0.73
CA ASN A 4 -34.17 -54.77 0.49
C ASN A 4 -33.90 -53.87 1.70
N ARG A 5 -32.64 -53.48 1.86
CA ARG A 5 -32.24 -52.29 2.62
C ARG A 5 -32.31 -51.07 1.70
N LEU A 6 -33.11 -50.07 2.05
CA LEU A 6 -33.10 -48.76 1.40
C LEU A 6 -32.24 -47.83 2.25
N LEU A 7 -31.03 -47.53 1.79
CA LEU A 7 -30.14 -46.53 2.39
C LEU A 7 -30.32 -45.23 1.61
N LEU A 8 -30.82 -44.18 2.26
CA LEU A 8 -31.08 -42.88 1.66
C LEU A 8 -29.92 -41.95 2.04
N ILE A 9 -28.96 -41.78 1.14
CA ILE A 9 -27.83 -40.85 1.31
C ILE A 9 -28.25 -39.51 0.70
N LEU A 10 -28.48 -38.51 1.54
CA LEU A 10 -28.69 -37.13 1.13
C LEU A 10 -27.31 -36.48 0.87
N THR A 11 -26.89 -36.39 -0.38
CA THR A 11 -25.73 -35.58 -0.78
C THR A 11 -26.18 -34.16 -1.08
N THR A 12 -25.92 -33.22 -0.17
CA THR A 12 -26.02 -31.79 -0.45
C THR A 12 -24.78 -31.35 -1.24
N ILE A 13 -24.92 -31.25 -2.56
CA ILE A 13 -23.93 -30.57 -3.39
C ILE A 13 -24.08 -29.08 -3.12
N GLY A 14 -23.14 -28.50 -2.39
CA GLY A 14 -23.03 -27.06 -2.22
C GLY A 14 -22.75 -26.41 -3.57
N LEU A 15 -23.70 -25.62 -4.06
CA LEU A 15 -23.52 -24.78 -5.24
C LEU A 15 -22.61 -23.60 -4.85
N ILE A 16 -21.32 -23.74 -5.12
CA ILE A 16 -20.41 -22.59 -5.22
C ILE A 16 -20.76 -21.88 -6.53
N SER A 17 -21.56 -20.83 -6.43
CA SER A 17 -21.88 -19.94 -7.55
C SER A 17 -20.65 -19.09 -7.88
N CYS A 18 -19.82 -19.57 -8.81
CA CYS A 18 -18.86 -18.74 -9.53
C CYS A 18 -19.60 -18.11 -10.70
N ASN A 19 -19.93 -16.83 -10.59
CA ASN A 19 -20.55 -16.06 -11.66
C ASN A 19 -19.51 -15.85 -12.78
N GLN A 20 -19.52 -16.71 -13.81
CA GLN A 20 -18.70 -16.56 -15.01
C GLN A 20 -19.43 -15.66 -16.00
N GLY A 21 -19.07 -14.38 -16.01
CA GLY A 21 -19.33 -13.50 -17.15
C GLY A 21 -18.36 -13.85 -18.28
N SER A 22 -18.87 -14.50 -19.33
CA SER A 22 -18.11 -14.82 -20.52
C SER A 22 -17.89 -13.57 -21.37
N THR A 23 -16.63 -13.18 -21.56
CA THR A 23 -16.19 -12.52 -22.80
C THR A 23 -14.93 -13.23 -23.28
N SER A 24 -15.07 -13.88 -24.43
CA SER A 24 -14.00 -14.56 -25.15
C SER A 24 -13.03 -13.53 -25.71
N PHE A 25 -11.75 -13.64 -25.36
CA PHE A 25 -10.67 -13.05 -26.15
C PHE A 25 -9.63 -14.13 -26.44
N SER A 26 -9.38 -14.33 -27.74
CA SER A 26 -8.51 -15.35 -28.28
C SER A 26 -7.03 -14.95 -28.16
N GLY A 27 -6.22 -15.86 -27.62
CA GLY A 27 -4.79 -16.05 -27.93
C GLY A 27 -3.79 -14.97 -27.55
N THR A 28 -3.00 -15.20 -26.49
CA THR A 28 -1.52 -15.44 -26.54
C THR A 28 -0.97 -15.47 -25.10
N VAL A 29 -0.16 -16.47 -24.80
CA VAL A 29 0.49 -16.73 -23.51
C VAL A 29 1.39 -15.57 -23.09
N GLY A 30 1.14 -14.96 -21.93
CA GLY A 30 2.02 -13.96 -21.32
C GLY A 30 1.51 -13.41 -19.99
N LYS A 31 2.10 -13.91 -18.88
CA LYS A 31 2.05 -13.43 -17.47
C LYS A 31 0.67 -12.96 -16.94
N GLU A 32 0.09 -13.76 -16.05
CA GLU A 32 -1.08 -13.36 -15.23
C GLU A 32 -0.82 -11.98 -14.57
N THR A 33 -1.64 -11.01 -14.96
CA THR A 33 -1.55 -9.62 -14.56
C THR A 33 -2.33 -9.42 -13.26
N LEU A 34 -1.72 -8.82 -12.24
CA LEU A 34 -2.42 -8.39 -11.02
C LEU A 34 -3.52 -7.39 -11.40
N ILE A 35 -4.78 -7.78 -11.21
CA ILE A 35 -5.92 -6.89 -11.44
C ILE A 35 -6.11 -6.06 -10.18
N SER A 36 -6.03 -4.74 -10.31
CA SER A 36 -6.22 -3.79 -9.21
C SER A 36 -7.60 -3.14 -9.27
N THR A 37 -8.33 -3.15 -8.16
CA THR A 37 -9.54 -2.34 -7.99
C THR A 37 -9.25 -1.20 -7.02
N LYS A 38 -9.42 0.05 -7.49
CA LYS A 38 -9.31 1.26 -6.65
C LYS A 38 -10.66 1.54 -5.98
N ILE A 39 -10.65 1.71 -4.66
CA ILE A 39 -11.82 2.16 -3.90
C ILE A 39 -11.49 3.51 -3.26
N ASP A 40 -12.04 4.60 -3.79
CA ASP A 40 -11.91 5.95 -3.21
C ASP A 40 -13.08 6.24 -2.26
N LYS A 41 -12.81 6.57 -1.00
CA LYS A 41 -13.83 7.13 -0.08
C LYS A 41 -13.54 8.59 0.20
N SER A 42 -14.35 9.47 -0.39
CA SER A 42 -14.41 10.89 -0.05
C SER A 42 -15.73 11.17 0.69
N GLN A 43 -15.76 11.00 2.02
CA GLN A 43 -16.85 11.55 2.83
C GLN A 43 -16.31 12.24 4.09
N LYS A 44 -16.78 13.47 4.29
CA LYS A 44 -16.50 14.38 5.41
C LYS A 44 -16.93 13.72 6.74
N PRO A 45 -16.17 13.80 7.84
CA PRO A 45 -16.53 13.10 9.07
C PRO A 45 -17.70 13.79 9.77
N SER A 46 -18.82 13.08 9.92
CA SER A 46 -19.75 13.30 11.03
C SER A 46 -19.35 12.38 12.19
N ALA A 47 -19.49 12.89 13.41
CA ALA A 47 -19.05 12.27 14.64
C ALA A 47 -19.79 10.96 14.96
N LYS A 48 -19.36 9.86 14.32
CA LYS A 48 -19.49 8.48 14.79
C LYS A 48 -18.21 7.77 14.34
N HIS A 49 -17.56 7.03 15.24
CA HIS A 49 -16.34 6.25 14.96
C HIS A 49 -16.54 5.36 13.72
N ASN A 50 -16.18 5.88 12.55
CA ASN A 50 -16.25 5.16 11.29
C ASN A 50 -14.96 4.38 11.10
N LYS A 51 -15.13 3.08 10.88
CA LYS A 51 -14.13 2.02 11.01
C LYS A 51 -13.01 2.01 9.95
N ASN A 52 -12.78 3.10 9.18
CA ASN A 52 -11.76 3.12 8.10
C ASN A 52 -11.32 4.56 7.74
N ASN A 53 -10.14 5.00 8.21
CA ASN A 53 -9.57 6.35 8.01
C ASN A 53 -8.41 6.40 6.98
N PHE A 54 -8.56 5.71 5.84
CA PHE A 54 -7.56 5.73 4.76
C PHE A 54 -8.03 6.59 3.58
N TYR A 55 -7.08 7.18 2.85
CA TYR A 55 -7.29 7.94 1.62
C TYR A 55 -7.57 7.01 0.44
N THR A 56 -6.69 6.02 0.21
CA THR A 56 -6.88 5.02 -0.86
C THR A 56 -6.73 3.62 -0.31
N LYS A 57 -7.46 2.69 -0.94
CA LYS A 57 -7.25 1.25 -0.80
C LYS A 57 -7.10 0.66 -2.20
N TYR A 58 -6.03 -0.10 -2.38
CA TYR A 58 -5.83 -0.96 -3.54
C TYR A 58 -5.88 -2.42 -3.09
N GLU A 59 -6.57 -3.24 -3.87
CA GLU A 59 -6.62 -4.68 -3.69
C GLU A 59 -6.08 -5.34 -4.96
N TYR A 60 -5.07 -6.20 -4.79
CA TYR A 60 -4.42 -6.93 -5.86
C TYR A 60 -4.71 -8.41 -5.64
N ASN A 61 -5.52 -8.97 -6.53
CA ASN A 61 -5.93 -10.37 -6.45
C ASN A 61 -4.96 -11.26 -7.21
N GLN A 62 -4.64 -12.40 -6.61
CA GLN A 62 -4.03 -13.53 -7.27
C GLN A 62 -5.13 -14.52 -7.69
N SER A 63 -4.83 -15.39 -8.67
CA SER A 63 -5.77 -16.34 -9.30
C SER A 63 -6.44 -17.32 -8.33
N ASP A 64 -6.00 -17.40 -7.08
CA ASP A 64 -6.48 -18.25 -6.00
C ASP A 64 -7.37 -17.52 -4.96
N CYS A 65 -7.90 -16.34 -5.29
CA CYS A 65 -8.67 -15.48 -4.38
C CYS A 65 -7.89 -15.01 -3.14
N THR A 66 -6.56 -15.13 -3.14
CA THR A 66 -5.72 -14.45 -2.15
C THR A 66 -5.41 -13.03 -2.62
N SER A 67 -5.43 -12.08 -1.69
CA SER A 67 -5.24 -10.66 -2.00
C SER A 67 -4.11 -10.01 -1.21
N LEU A 68 -3.38 -9.14 -1.89
CA LEU A 68 -2.54 -8.14 -1.26
C LEU A 68 -3.33 -6.83 -1.20
N ILE A 69 -3.40 -6.22 -0.03
CA ILE A 69 -4.09 -4.94 0.13
C ILE A 69 -3.08 -3.87 0.54
N ILE A 70 -3.13 -2.73 -0.13
CA ILE A 70 -2.38 -1.53 0.24
C ILE A 70 -3.37 -0.44 0.63
N GLN A 71 -3.24 0.08 1.85
CA GLN A 71 -3.99 1.22 2.35
C GLN A 71 -3.05 2.40 2.57
N ASN A 72 -3.44 3.58 2.15
CA ASN A 72 -2.66 4.80 2.32
C ASN A 72 -3.46 5.83 3.11
N SER A 73 -2.81 6.55 4.02
CA SER A 73 -3.46 7.56 4.84
C SER A 73 -3.70 8.88 4.09
N PHE A 74 -4.52 9.74 4.69
CA PHE A 74 -4.42 11.17 4.42
C PHE A 74 -3.11 11.75 4.97
N PRO A 75 -2.62 12.91 4.49
CA PRO A 75 -1.51 13.57 5.15
C PRO A 75 -1.94 14.03 6.54
N LYS A 76 -1.10 13.77 7.54
CA LYS A 76 -1.01 14.65 8.72
C LYS A 76 0.22 15.51 8.58
N SER A 77 0.09 16.76 8.99
CA SER A 77 1.14 17.66 9.48
C SER A 77 0.93 19.10 9.02
N GLY A 78 1.54 20.01 9.79
CA GLY A 78 1.54 21.45 9.63
C GLY A 78 2.88 21.96 9.09
N ILE A 79 2.98 22.01 7.77
CA ILE A 79 3.46 23.13 6.94
C ILE A 79 4.93 23.61 7.12
N ASN A 80 5.64 23.46 8.24
CA ASN A 80 7.00 24.02 8.41
C ASN A 80 7.96 23.19 9.30
N TYR A 81 9.16 22.92 8.79
CA TYR A 81 10.33 22.41 9.50
C TYR A 81 11.49 23.38 9.30
N THR A 82 12.13 23.82 10.38
CA THR A 82 13.39 24.58 10.32
C THR A 82 14.52 23.66 10.73
N ASP A 83 15.49 23.49 9.84
CA ASP A 83 16.65 22.65 10.10
C ASP A 83 17.64 23.30 11.09
N PRO A 84 18.60 22.55 11.64
CA PRO A 84 19.60 23.10 12.56
C PRO A 84 20.44 24.26 12.01
N ASN A 85 20.48 24.43 10.68
CA ASN A 85 21.18 25.53 10.01
C ASN A 85 20.26 26.71 9.70
N GLY A 86 19.00 26.69 10.16
CA GLY A 86 18.02 27.75 9.97
C GLY A 86 17.25 27.67 8.65
N LYS A 87 17.49 26.67 7.79
CA LYS A 87 16.80 26.53 6.51
C LYS A 87 15.40 25.94 6.72
N LYS A 88 14.41 26.56 6.10
CA LYS A 88 13.00 26.17 6.19
C LYS A 88 12.60 25.19 5.10
N TYR A 89 11.74 24.25 5.45
CA TYR A 89 11.16 23.23 4.60
C TYR A 89 9.70 23.03 4.97
N ILE A 90 8.96 22.35 4.10
CA ILE A 90 7.60 21.89 4.33
C ILE A 90 7.62 20.37 4.35
N TYR A 91 6.88 19.74 5.26
CA TYR A 91 6.76 18.29 5.28
C TYR A 91 5.31 17.87 5.48
N ALA A 92 5.06 16.61 5.16
CA ALA A 92 3.87 15.89 5.60
C ALA A 92 4.28 14.50 6.09
N VAL A 93 3.43 13.88 6.89
CA VAL A 93 3.57 12.51 7.35
C VAL A 93 2.37 11.72 6.85
N PHE A 94 2.66 10.64 6.13
CA PHE A 94 1.70 9.63 5.71
C PHE A 94 2.03 8.33 6.42
N TRP A 95 1.04 7.45 6.52
CA TRP A 95 1.27 6.04 6.74
C TRP A 95 0.72 5.21 5.59
N THR A 96 1.36 4.07 5.36
CA THR A 96 0.87 3.02 4.46
C THR A 96 0.82 1.72 5.24
N GLN A 97 -0.30 0.99 5.11
CA GLN A 97 -0.44 -0.37 5.60
C GLN A 97 -0.47 -1.34 4.42
N ILE A 98 0.31 -2.41 4.54
CA ILE A 98 0.31 -3.54 3.61
C ILE A 98 -0.23 -4.75 4.35
N ILE A 99 -1.28 -5.36 3.81
CA ILE A 99 -1.96 -6.52 4.39
C ILE A 99 -1.74 -7.70 3.45
N ASN A 100 -1.06 -8.72 3.95
CA ASN A 100 -0.79 -9.95 3.24
C ASN A 100 -1.89 -10.98 3.57
N ASN A 101 -2.91 -11.09 2.71
CA ASN A 101 -3.91 -12.17 2.83
C ASN A 101 -3.49 -13.45 2.09
N THR A 102 -2.26 -13.55 1.58
CA THR A 102 -1.75 -14.77 0.94
C THR A 102 -1.37 -15.82 1.99
N VAL A 103 -1.08 -17.03 1.51
CA VAL A 103 -0.64 -18.16 2.35
C VAL A 103 0.88 -18.17 2.60
N ASN A 104 1.62 -17.34 1.88
CA ASN A 104 3.08 -17.28 1.94
C ASN A 104 3.54 -15.91 2.48
N PRO A 105 4.72 -15.82 3.11
CA PRO A 105 5.30 -14.53 3.43
C PRO A 105 5.62 -13.74 2.15
N ILE A 106 5.56 -12.42 2.24
CA ILE A 106 5.98 -11.51 1.17
C ILE A 106 7.12 -10.61 1.66
N GLU A 107 8.05 -10.31 0.76
CA GLU A 107 9.16 -9.40 1.02
C GLU A 107 8.83 -8.03 0.45
N LEU A 108 8.69 -7.04 1.33
CA LEU A 108 8.58 -5.63 1.00
C LEU A 108 9.98 -5.02 1.01
N THR A 109 10.35 -4.39 -0.10
CA THR A 109 11.53 -3.52 -0.17
C THR A 109 11.12 -2.15 -0.68
N ILE A 110 11.48 -1.11 0.06
CA ILE A 110 11.36 0.28 -0.33
C ILE A 110 12.76 0.87 -0.38
N ASP A 111 13.06 1.57 -1.45
CA ASP A 111 14.30 2.31 -1.64
C ASP A 111 13.96 3.62 -2.33
N PHE A 112 14.00 4.72 -1.56
CA PHE A 112 13.76 6.04 -2.13
C PHE A 112 15.06 6.62 -2.68
N PRO A 113 15.00 7.27 -3.86
CA PRO A 113 16.17 7.91 -4.43
C PRO A 113 16.71 8.98 -3.46
N LEU A 114 18.05 9.10 -3.41
CA LEU A 114 18.70 10.13 -2.59
C LEU A 114 18.33 11.53 -3.05
N ASP A 115 18.22 11.70 -4.37
CA ASP A 115 17.96 12.96 -5.04
C ASP A 115 16.50 13.39 -4.90
N SER A 116 16.31 14.69 -4.75
CA SER A 116 14.99 15.29 -4.80
C SER A 116 14.47 15.37 -6.23
N PHE A 117 13.17 15.25 -6.42
CA PHE A 117 12.52 15.44 -7.71
C PHE A 117 11.64 16.70 -7.69
N GLU A 118 11.52 17.35 -8.84
CA GLU A 118 10.59 18.47 -8.99
C GLU A 118 9.14 17.99 -9.03
N ILE A 119 8.26 18.67 -8.29
CA ILE A 119 6.83 18.39 -8.28
C ILE A 119 6.18 19.07 -9.50
N PRO A 120 5.43 18.35 -10.35
CA PRO A 120 4.91 18.90 -11.61
C PRO A 120 4.05 20.16 -11.47
N SER A 121 3.35 20.32 -10.34
CA SER A 121 2.43 21.44 -10.12
C SER A 121 3.08 22.71 -9.54
N SER A 122 4.40 22.72 -9.32
CA SER A 122 5.10 23.85 -8.71
C SER A 122 6.57 23.87 -9.14
N SER A 123 6.89 24.65 -10.18
CA SER A 123 8.27 24.76 -10.65
C SER A 123 9.22 25.30 -9.57
N GLY A 124 10.41 24.72 -9.49
CA GLY A 124 11.40 24.99 -8.46
C GLY A 124 11.03 24.45 -7.07
N ASN A 125 9.95 23.67 -6.96
CA ASN A 125 9.62 22.92 -5.75
C ASN A 125 10.17 21.50 -5.84
N PHE A 126 11.24 21.26 -5.10
CA PHE A 126 11.94 19.99 -5.03
C PHE A 126 11.52 19.24 -3.78
N MET A 127 11.14 17.98 -3.97
CA MET A 127 10.70 17.09 -2.91
C MET A 127 11.63 15.90 -2.78
N LYS A 128 11.94 15.55 -1.54
CA LYS A 128 12.61 14.32 -1.15
C LYS A 128 11.62 13.43 -0.40
N LEU A 129 11.69 12.12 -0.63
CA LEU A 129 10.93 11.13 0.12
C LEU A 129 11.82 10.45 1.13
N LEU A 130 11.28 10.26 2.34
CA LEU A 130 11.96 9.61 3.44
C LEU A 130 11.04 8.56 4.05
N VAL A 131 11.59 7.42 4.45
CA VAL A 131 10.93 6.33 5.17
C VAL A 131 11.64 6.09 6.51
N PRO A 132 11.02 6.47 7.65
CA PRO A 132 11.50 6.09 8.97
C PRO A 132 11.54 4.56 9.14
N SER A 133 12.48 4.07 9.95
CA SER A 133 12.51 2.65 10.36
C SER A 133 11.45 2.31 11.41
N ASP A 134 10.86 3.32 12.06
CA ASP A 134 9.75 3.17 13.00
C ASP A 134 8.54 2.47 12.36
N THR A 135 7.89 1.61 13.15
CA THR A 135 6.64 0.97 12.78
C THR A 135 5.45 1.87 13.14
N MET A 136 4.53 2.05 12.20
CA MET A 136 3.25 2.70 12.45
C MET A 136 2.27 1.69 13.06
N THR A 137 1.44 2.15 13.98
CA THR A 137 0.41 1.35 14.66
C THR A 137 -0.89 2.15 14.76
N ILE A 138 -2.02 1.45 14.83
CA ILE A 138 -3.35 2.08 14.76
C ILE A 138 -3.64 3.01 15.96
N ASP A 139 -3.07 2.72 17.12
CA ASP A 139 -3.16 3.56 18.32
C ASP A 139 -2.49 4.93 18.13
N LYS A 140 -1.54 5.05 17.20
CA LYS A 140 -0.91 6.33 16.86
C LYS A 140 -1.69 7.11 15.82
N GLU A 141 -2.70 6.51 15.19
CA GLU A 141 -3.54 7.16 14.18
C GLU A 141 -4.14 8.50 14.65
N PRO A 142 -4.68 8.66 15.88
CA PRO A 142 -5.19 9.95 16.35
C PRO A 142 -4.09 10.96 16.71
N MET A 143 -2.85 10.54 16.96
CA MET A 143 -1.78 11.41 17.44
C MET A 143 -1.30 12.40 16.38
N ASN A 144 -0.70 13.51 16.83
CA ASN A 144 -0.01 14.47 15.96
C ASN A 144 1.08 13.75 15.17
N ASP A 145 1.16 14.06 13.86
CA ASP A 145 2.10 13.41 12.92
C ASP A 145 2.09 11.87 13.03
N TYR A 146 0.94 11.30 13.37
CA TYR A 146 0.77 9.86 13.60
C TYR A 146 1.74 9.28 14.65
N GLY A 147 2.07 10.07 15.68
CA GLY A 147 2.96 9.67 16.77
C GLY A 147 4.44 9.60 16.39
N LEU A 148 4.81 10.00 15.18
CA LEU A 148 6.20 10.04 14.74
C LEU A 148 6.92 11.23 15.38
N LYS A 149 8.11 10.99 15.94
CA LYS A 149 8.99 12.06 16.45
C LYS A 149 9.68 12.80 15.30
N ILE A 150 8.89 13.52 14.50
CA ILE A 150 9.26 13.97 13.16
C ILE A 150 10.46 14.91 13.14
N LYS A 151 10.55 15.86 14.09
CA LYS A 151 11.70 16.78 14.16
C LYS A 151 13.02 16.02 14.34
N TYR A 152 13.04 15.11 15.31
CA TYR A 152 14.22 14.27 15.56
C TYR A 152 14.58 13.43 14.33
N PHE A 153 13.58 12.85 13.66
CA PHE A 153 13.82 12.10 12.43
C PHE A 153 14.47 12.96 11.34
N LEU A 154 13.90 14.13 11.03
CA LEU A 154 14.39 15.02 9.97
C LEU A 154 15.77 15.59 10.27
N ASP A 155 16.04 15.96 11.52
CA ASP A 155 17.34 16.48 11.95
C ASP A 155 18.47 15.48 11.66
N ASN A 156 18.21 14.18 11.81
CA ASN A 156 19.20 13.12 11.70
C ASN A 156 19.29 12.41 10.33
N ASN A 157 18.25 12.53 9.50
CA ASN A 157 18.11 11.67 8.31
C ASN A 157 17.88 12.43 6.98
N ARG A 158 17.61 13.74 6.98
CA ARG A 158 17.25 14.47 5.75
C ARG A 158 18.27 14.38 4.60
N TYR A 159 19.55 14.21 4.91
CA TYR A 159 20.64 14.08 3.91
C TYR A 159 21.03 12.65 3.58
N LYS A 160 20.42 11.65 4.21
CA LYS A 160 20.73 10.24 3.98
C LYS A 160 19.81 9.65 2.92
N SER A 161 20.22 8.53 2.32
CA SER A 161 19.29 7.65 1.61
C SER A 161 18.32 7.03 2.61
N SER A 162 17.15 6.62 2.13
CA SER A 162 16.10 6.10 3.00
C SER A 162 15.48 4.86 2.39
N SER A 163 15.62 3.76 3.10
CA SER A 163 15.18 2.44 2.66
C SER A 163 14.50 1.69 3.79
N LEU A 164 13.58 0.80 3.43
CA LEU A 164 12.89 -0.07 4.38
C LEU A 164 12.77 -1.48 3.79
N LYS A 165 13.15 -2.50 4.56
CA LYS A 165 12.92 -3.90 4.23
C LYS A 165 12.09 -4.56 5.31
N ARG A 166 11.04 -5.28 4.92
CA ARG A 166 10.14 -6.01 5.85
C ARG A 166 9.70 -7.32 5.22
N THR A 167 9.73 -8.39 6.02
CA THR A 167 8.99 -9.61 5.74
C THR A 167 7.60 -9.51 6.36
N ILE A 168 6.55 -9.69 5.57
CA ILE A 168 5.16 -9.69 6.05
C ILE A 168 4.65 -11.13 6.04
N LYS A 169 4.40 -11.68 7.23
CA LYS A 169 3.93 -13.05 7.41
C LYS A 169 2.57 -13.28 6.70
N PRO A 170 2.24 -14.54 6.35
CA PRO A 170 0.90 -14.90 5.90
C PRO A 170 -0.17 -14.39 6.86
N LYS A 171 -1.30 -13.93 6.31
CA LYS A 171 -2.48 -13.44 7.07
C LYS A 171 -2.13 -12.36 8.11
N SER A 172 -1.15 -11.52 7.80
CA SER A 172 -0.66 -10.46 8.68
C SER A 172 -0.55 -9.14 7.94
N SER A 173 -0.25 -8.07 8.68
CA SER A 173 -0.04 -6.74 8.11
C SER A 173 1.14 -6.03 8.74
N THR A 174 1.67 -5.05 8.02
CA THR A 174 2.64 -4.09 8.55
C THR A 174 2.21 -2.69 8.14
N ALA A 175 2.47 -1.71 9.00
CA ALA A 175 2.29 -0.30 8.65
C ALA A 175 3.57 0.47 8.95
N PHE A 176 3.86 1.45 8.10
CA PHE A 176 5.06 2.27 8.17
C PHE A 176 4.77 3.68 7.69
N TYR A 177 5.66 4.60 8.02
CA TYR A 177 5.54 6.01 7.68
C TYR A 177 6.20 6.33 6.34
N VAL A 178 5.70 7.38 5.68
CA VAL A 178 6.41 8.07 4.61
C VAL A 178 6.37 9.56 4.88
N VAL A 179 7.52 10.22 4.72
CA VAL A 179 7.70 11.64 5.00
C VAL A 179 8.20 12.33 3.72
N PRO A 180 7.29 12.93 2.94
CA PRO A 180 7.67 13.88 1.92
C PRO A 180 8.17 15.19 2.55
N LEU A 181 9.36 15.64 2.14
CA LEU A 181 10.00 16.88 2.57
C LEU A 181 10.29 17.74 1.34
N SER A 182 9.82 18.97 1.32
CA SER A 182 10.00 19.89 0.19
C SER A 182 10.54 21.24 0.62
N ASN A 183 11.22 21.93 -0.30
CA ASN A 183 11.70 23.30 -0.06
C ASN A 183 10.54 24.33 -0.04
N ARG A 184 9.39 24.00 -0.63
CA ARG A 184 8.19 24.86 -0.68
C ARG A 184 6.90 24.05 -0.56
N GLY A 185 5.80 24.72 -0.27
CA GLY A 185 4.47 24.09 -0.26
C GLY A 185 3.99 23.72 -1.66
N VAL A 186 3.11 22.72 -1.74
CA VAL A 186 2.35 22.44 -2.96
C VAL A 186 1.12 23.32 -3.03
N ARG A 187 0.69 23.70 -4.24
CA ARG A 187 -0.62 24.34 -4.44
C ARG A 187 -1.70 23.27 -4.27
N GLY A 188 -2.62 23.50 -3.33
CA GLY A 188 -3.67 22.54 -3.00
C GLY A 188 -3.20 21.43 -2.05
N THR A 189 -3.92 20.31 -2.05
CA THR A 189 -3.69 19.26 -1.06
C THR A 189 -2.71 18.21 -1.57
N LEU A 190 -1.67 17.93 -0.78
CA LEU A 190 -0.75 16.83 -1.06
C LEU A 190 -1.49 15.49 -0.97
N ARG A 191 -1.51 14.74 -2.06
CA ARG A 191 -2.00 13.36 -2.13
C ARG A 191 -0.84 12.46 -2.48
N ALA A 192 -0.62 11.47 -1.63
CA ALA A 192 0.44 10.52 -1.84
C ALA A 192 0.04 9.14 -1.34
N GLY A 193 0.70 8.13 -1.87
CA GLY A 193 0.44 6.75 -1.50
C GLY A 193 1.11 5.76 -2.44
N PHE A 194 1.24 4.53 -1.94
CA PHE A 194 1.76 3.42 -2.70
C PHE A 194 0.69 2.76 -3.57
N SER A 195 1.12 2.32 -4.75
CA SER A 195 0.43 1.39 -5.64
C SER A 195 1.44 0.40 -6.23
N LEU A 196 0.94 -0.71 -6.78
CA LEU A 196 1.74 -1.71 -7.47
C LEU A 196 1.43 -1.72 -8.96
N LYS A 197 2.48 -1.98 -9.75
CA LYS A 197 2.37 -2.35 -11.17
C LYS A 197 3.22 -3.59 -11.39
N GLY A 198 2.58 -4.75 -11.49
CA GLY A 198 3.27 -6.03 -11.32
C GLY A 198 3.86 -6.12 -9.90
N GLN A 199 5.13 -6.49 -9.79
CA GLN A 199 5.85 -6.54 -8.51
C GLN A 199 6.50 -5.20 -8.12
N ASN A 200 6.50 -4.21 -9.02
CA ASN A 200 7.12 -2.92 -8.77
C ASN A 200 6.20 -2.03 -7.94
N LEU A 201 6.78 -1.44 -6.90
CA LEU A 201 6.10 -0.56 -5.96
C LEU A 201 6.36 0.89 -6.33
N PHE A 202 5.29 1.64 -6.59
CA PHE A 202 5.34 3.04 -6.97
C PHE A 202 4.77 3.90 -5.84
N TYR A 203 5.53 4.91 -5.42
CA TYR A 203 4.99 5.97 -4.58
C TYR A 203 4.55 7.13 -5.47
N SER A 204 3.27 7.45 -5.42
CA SER A 204 2.72 8.58 -6.16
C SER A 204 2.69 9.82 -5.30
N VAL A 205 3.04 10.98 -5.83
CA VAL A 205 2.82 12.29 -5.22
C VAL A 205 2.16 13.21 -6.24
N ASN A 206 0.91 13.64 -6.00
CA ASN A 206 0.15 14.53 -6.89
C ASN A 206 0.27 14.13 -8.39
N ASN A 207 0.06 12.84 -8.69
CA ASN A 207 0.16 12.21 -10.02
C ASN A 207 1.56 11.95 -10.57
N LYS A 208 2.63 12.36 -9.88
CA LYS A 208 4.00 11.92 -10.21
C LYS A 208 4.27 10.58 -9.56
N GLU A 209 4.50 9.55 -10.38
CA GLU A 209 4.89 8.23 -9.91
C GLU A 209 6.40 8.10 -9.81
N ILE A 210 6.86 7.50 -8.72
CA ILE A 210 8.27 7.26 -8.44
C ILE A 210 8.42 5.77 -8.17
N LEU A 211 9.24 5.09 -8.97
CA LEU A 211 9.63 3.72 -8.67
C LEU A 211 10.37 3.73 -7.33
N SER A 212 9.79 3.06 -6.33
CA SER A 212 10.17 3.20 -4.93
C SER A 212 10.52 1.86 -4.29
N GLY A 213 10.56 0.79 -5.07
CA GLY A 213 10.91 -0.55 -4.60
C GLY A 213 10.05 -1.63 -5.24
N LYS A 214 9.82 -2.71 -4.50
CA LYS A 214 9.10 -3.89 -4.98
C LYS A 214 8.48 -4.70 -3.84
N ILE A 215 7.52 -5.53 -4.21
CA ILE A 215 6.97 -6.59 -3.38
C ILE A 215 7.16 -7.90 -4.13
N ASP A 216 8.02 -8.76 -3.58
CA ASP A 216 8.25 -10.08 -4.16
C ASP A 216 7.09 -10.99 -3.77
N LEU A 217 6.24 -11.31 -4.75
CA LEU A 217 5.12 -12.23 -4.56
C LEU A 217 5.58 -13.65 -4.89
N PRO A 218 5.29 -14.64 -4.04
CA PRO A 218 5.58 -16.03 -4.35
C PRO A 218 4.78 -16.48 -5.57
N ALA A 219 5.40 -17.31 -6.40
CA ALA A 219 4.76 -17.84 -7.59
C ALA A 219 3.46 -18.59 -7.24
N PRO A 220 2.41 -18.51 -8.08
CA PRO A 220 1.20 -19.32 -7.91
C PRO A 220 1.55 -20.80 -7.72
N GLN A 221 1.00 -21.44 -6.68
CA GLN A 221 1.23 -22.88 -6.42
C GLN A 221 0.75 -23.78 -7.59
N SER A 222 -0.18 -23.30 -8.42
CA SER A 222 -0.64 -23.96 -9.65
C SER A 222 0.49 -24.19 -10.68
N LEU A 223 1.61 -23.48 -10.59
CA LEU A 223 2.80 -23.68 -11.41
C LEU A 223 3.82 -24.66 -10.79
N LEU A 224 3.70 -24.97 -9.50
CA LEU A 224 4.60 -25.89 -8.80
C LEU A 224 4.13 -27.36 -8.90
N LEU A 225 2.86 -27.60 -9.21
CA LEU A 225 2.26 -28.94 -9.36
C LEU A 225 2.34 -29.52 -10.79
N LYS A 226 3.05 -28.85 -11.71
CA LYS A 226 3.25 -29.30 -13.10
C LYS A 226 4.65 -29.87 -13.39
N LYS A 227 5.29 -30.50 -12.42
CA LYS A 227 6.54 -31.27 -12.63
C LYS A 227 6.36 -32.71 -12.21
#